data_AF-A0A3C2AK07-F1
#
_entry.id   AF-A0A3C2AK07-F1
#
_cell.length_a   1.000
_cell.length_b   1.000
_cell.length_c   1.000
_cell.angle_alpha   90.00
_cell.angle_beta   90.00
_cell.angle_gamma   90.00
#
_symmetry.space_group_name_H-M   'P 1'
#
loop_
_entity.id
_entity.type
_entity.pdbx_description
1 polymer ?
#
loop_
_entity_poly.entity_id
_entity_poly.type
_entity_poly.pdbx_seq_one_letter_code
_entity_poly.pdbx_strand_id
1 'polypeptide(L)'
;MKQTLTLIALIFFCLSSSAQSGTDLEFSRTINEKVTINQVLGPVPLGKIWKLVGFSCNTSNPKFKVNGEGNGTYLRSNTGYEASLPLFFNESDEIQFVDLSTGECYVSFVEYTVIP
;
A
#
# COMPACT_ATOMS: atom_id res chain seq x y z
N MET A 1 38.99 15.32 40.44
CA MET A 1 38.61 15.03 39.04
C MET A 1 37.76 13.75 38.99
N LYS A 2 36.43 13.84 39.16
CA LYS A 2 35.51 12.69 39.18
C LYS A 2 34.09 13.04 38.67
N GLN A 3 33.97 13.93 37.68
CA GLN A 3 32.66 14.43 37.21
C GLN A 3 32.37 14.21 35.72
N THR A 4 33.22 13.46 35.00
CA THR A 4 33.00 13.18 33.58
C THR A 4 32.30 11.84 33.31
N LEU A 5 32.13 10.98 34.32
CA LEU A 5 31.62 9.62 34.09
C LEU A 5 30.09 9.51 34.07
N THR A 6 29.35 10.52 34.53
CA THR A 6 27.88 10.44 34.61
C THR A 6 27.19 10.88 33.31
N LEU A 7 27.87 11.67 32.46
CA LEU A 7 27.25 12.22 31.26
C LEU A 7 27.13 11.20 30.11
N ILE A 8 28.03 10.21 30.05
CA ILE A 8 28.02 9.19 29.00
C ILE A 8 26.92 8.14 29.24
N ALA A 9 26.60 7.83 30.51
CA ALA A 9 25.54 6.88 30.84
C ALA A 9 24.13 7.39 30.45
N LEU A 10 23.90 8.71 30.48
CA LEU A 10 22.62 9.31 30.08
C LEU A 10 22.44 9.30 28.55
N ILE A 11 23.53 9.41 27.79
CA ILE A 11 23.50 9.41 26.31
C ILE A 11 23.22 7.99 25.77
N PHE A 12 23.70 6.94 26.45
CA PHE A 12 23.42 5.55 26.05
C PHE A 12 21.99 5.10 26.35
N PHE A 13 21.29 5.71 27.32
CA PHE A 13 19.90 5.35 27.63
C PHE A 13 18.91 5.90 26.58
N CYS A 14 19.22 7.02 25.93
CA CYS A 14 18.38 7.58 24.86
C CYS A 14 18.53 6.90 23.48
N LEU A 15 19.47 5.97 23.31
CA LEU A 15 19.68 5.25 22.03
C LEU A 15 19.06 3.84 22.02
N SER A 16 18.37 3.46 23.09
CA SER A 16 17.80 2.11 23.23
C SER A 16 16.29 2.02 22.96
N SER A 17 15.65 3.09 22.49
CA SER A 17 14.31 3.00 21.90
C SER A 17 14.37 2.53 20.45
N SER A 18 14.99 1.38 20.20
CA SER A 18 14.57 0.54 19.07
C SER A 18 13.32 -0.22 19.51
N ALA A 19 12.25 0.52 19.80
CA ALA A 19 10.93 -0.01 19.57
C ALA A 19 10.79 -0.04 18.04
N GLN A 20 11.06 -1.19 17.44
CA GLN A 20 10.51 -1.51 16.12
C GLN A 20 8.99 -1.66 16.31
N SER A 21 8.34 -0.52 16.59
CA SER A 21 6.90 -0.38 16.56
C SER A 21 6.52 -0.41 15.09
N GLY A 22 5.53 -1.23 14.75
CA GLY A 22 4.91 -1.14 13.43
C GLY A 22 4.55 0.32 13.17
N THR A 23 4.82 0.79 11.96
CA THR A 23 4.43 2.13 11.52
C THR A 23 2.98 2.37 11.93
N ASP A 24 2.73 3.35 12.79
CA ASP A 24 1.37 3.67 13.21
C ASP A 24 0.64 4.20 11.98
N LEU A 25 -0.51 3.60 11.67
CA LEU A 25 -1.32 3.95 10.52
C LEU A 25 -2.56 4.71 10.98
N GLU A 26 -2.66 5.96 10.58
CA GLU A 26 -3.88 6.76 10.78
C GLU A 26 -4.75 6.72 9.52
N PHE A 27 -6.02 6.41 9.68
CA PHE A 27 -6.97 6.50 8.57
C PHE A 27 -7.02 7.92 8.01
N SER A 28 -6.78 8.07 6.70
CA SER A 28 -6.89 9.37 6.02
C SER A 28 -8.26 9.54 5.37
N ARG A 29 -8.61 8.63 4.45
CA ARG A 29 -9.85 8.71 3.65
C ARG A 29 -10.11 7.39 2.92
N THR A 30 -11.32 7.30 2.36
CA THR A 30 -11.67 6.27 1.37
C THR A 30 -11.58 6.88 -0.03
N ILE A 31 -10.99 6.13 -0.96
CA ILE A 31 -10.88 6.50 -2.38
C ILE A 31 -11.74 5.50 -3.16
N ASN A 32 -12.74 6.01 -3.88
CA ASN A 32 -13.61 5.20 -4.72
C ASN A 32 -13.49 5.71 -6.15
N GLU A 33 -12.83 4.93 -6.99
CA GLU A 33 -12.52 5.34 -8.35
C GLU A 33 -13.17 4.41 -9.35
N LYS A 34 -13.62 5.02 -10.44
CA LYS A 34 -14.01 4.31 -11.64
C LYS A 34 -12.79 4.25 -12.55
N VAL A 35 -12.27 3.06 -12.76
CA VAL A 35 -11.07 2.84 -13.58
C VAL A 35 -11.43 2.15 -14.88
N THR A 36 -10.76 2.61 -15.94
CA THR A 36 -10.85 2.06 -17.29
C THR A 36 -9.60 1.23 -17.62
N ILE A 37 -9.66 0.47 -18.72
CA ILE A 37 -8.59 -0.42 -19.14
C ILE A 37 -7.28 0.34 -19.32
N ASN A 38 -6.18 -0.22 -18.79
CA ASN A 38 -4.84 0.37 -18.83
C ASN A 38 -4.74 1.75 -18.18
N GLN A 39 -5.75 2.18 -17.42
CA GLN A 39 -5.67 3.41 -16.67
C GLN A 39 -4.68 3.24 -15.53
N VAL A 40 -3.77 4.21 -15.48
CA VAL A 40 -2.87 4.43 -14.37
C VAL A 40 -3.62 5.31 -13.36
N LEU A 41 -3.75 4.84 -12.12
CA LEU A 41 -4.32 5.65 -11.03
C LEU A 41 -3.34 6.72 -10.53
N GLY A 42 -2.06 6.55 -10.84
CA GLY A 42 -0.96 7.37 -10.37
C GLY A 42 -0.23 6.71 -9.21
N PRO A 43 0.84 7.36 -8.71
CA PRO A 43 1.57 6.88 -7.56
C PRO A 43 0.79 7.10 -6.27
N VAL A 44 0.92 6.17 -5.31
CA VAL A 44 0.52 6.40 -3.91
C VAL A 44 1.31 7.61 -3.39
N PRO A 45 0.67 8.63 -2.78
CA PRO A 45 1.37 9.81 -2.30
C PRO A 45 2.43 9.50 -1.23
N LEU A 46 3.46 10.34 -1.12
CA LEU A 46 4.48 10.22 -0.08
C LEU A 46 3.86 10.30 1.33
N GLY A 47 4.36 9.46 2.24
CA GLY A 47 3.83 9.31 3.59
C GLY A 47 2.44 8.65 3.65
N LYS A 48 1.98 8.03 2.56
CA LYS A 48 0.71 7.31 2.49
C LYS A 48 0.90 5.83 2.18
N ILE A 49 -0.06 5.03 2.64
CA ILE A 49 -0.25 3.63 2.23
C ILE A 49 -1.68 3.49 1.73
N TRP A 50 -1.86 2.83 0.59
CA TRP A 50 -3.19 2.48 0.09
C TRP A 50 -3.46 1.00 0.33
N LYS A 51 -4.68 0.70 0.77
CA LYS A 51 -5.17 -0.67 0.96
C LYS A 51 -6.34 -0.91 0.03
N LEU A 52 -6.21 -1.81 -0.93
CA LEU A 52 -7.34 -2.22 -1.76
C LEU A 52 -8.29 -3.08 -0.91
N VAL A 53 -9.51 -2.58 -0.71
CA VAL A 53 -10.53 -3.22 0.12
C VAL A 53 -11.70 -3.76 -0.68
N GLY A 54 -11.83 -3.37 -1.95
CA GLY A 54 -12.88 -3.87 -2.82
C GLY A 54 -12.63 -3.54 -4.28
N PHE A 55 -13.12 -4.42 -5.15
CA PHE A 55 -13.18 -4.17 -6.58
C PHE A 55 -14.44 -4.82 -7.16
N SER A 56 -15.03 -4.20 -8.18
CA SER A 56 -16.16 -4.73 -8.93
C SER A 56 -15.94 -4.43 -10.40
N CYS A 57 -15.80 -5.47 -11.21
CA CYS A 57 -15.44 -5.37 -12.62
C CYS A 57 -16.42 -6.15 -13.47
N ASN A 58 -16.76 -5.63 -14.64
CA ASN A 58 -17.52 -6.37 -15.65
C ASN A 58 -16.60 -7.26 -16.51
N THR A 59 -15.76 -8.08 -15.87
CA THR A 59 -14.90 -9.09 -16.50
C THR A 59 -14.72 -10.29 -15.58
N SER A 60 -14.49 -11.47 -16.16
CA SER A 60 -14.26 -12.71 -15.42
C SER A 60 -12.85 -12.84 -14.85
N ASN A 61 -11.86 -12.07 -15.34
CA ASN A 61 -10.45 -12.19 -14.92
C ASN A 61 -9.77 -10.81 -14.73
N PRO A 62 -10.21 -9.97 -13.79
CA PRO A 62 -9.59 -8.66 -13.56
C PRO A 62 -8.16 -8.81 -13.03
N LYS A 63 -7.22 -7.99 -13.54
CA LYS A 63 -5.83 -7.94 -13.08
C LYS A 63 -5.42 -6.51 -12.77
N PHE A 64 -4.42 -6.37 -11.91
CA PHE A 64 -3.69 -5.13 -11.71
C PHE A 64 -2.20 -5.41 -11.81
N LYS A 65 -1.41 -4.38 -12.02
CA LYS A 65 0.03 -4.43 -11.83
C LYS A 65 0.45 -3.19 -11.05
N VAL A 66 1.46 -3.35 -10.22
CA VAL A 66 2.24 -2.23 -9.72
C VAL A 66 3.34 -1.99 -10.75
N ASN A 67 3.42 -0.78 -11.30
CA ASN A 67 4.41 -0.43 -12.30
C ASN A 67 5.81 -0.57 -11.70
N GLY A 68 6.66 -1.37 -12.35
CA GLY A 68 7.97 -1.80 -11.82
C GLY A 68 8.05 -3.29 -11.51
N GLU A 69 6.92 -3.98 -11.34
CA GLU A 69 6.86 -5.44 -11.23
C GLU A 69 6.53 -6.08 -12.58
N GLY A 70 7.25 -7.16 -12.93
CA GLY A 70 7.25 -7.72 -14.28
C GLY A 70 5.91 -8.31 -14.76
N ASN A 71 5.15 -8.95 -13.87
CA ASN A 71 3.87 -9.60 -14.20
C ASN A 71 2.72 -9.01 -13.37
N GLY A 72 1.58 -8.77 -14.01
CA GLY A 72 0.36 -8.35 -13.31
C GLY A 72 -0.19 -9.43 -12.36
N THR A 73 -0.69 -8.99 -11.21
CA THR A 73 -1.35 -9.83 -10.20
C THR A 73 -2.85 -9.93 -10.50
N TYR A 74 -3.38 -11.15 -10.44
CA TYR A 74 -4.81 -11.41 -10.62
C TYR A 74 -5.60 -11.00 -9.37
N LEU A 75 -6.69 -10.26 -9.56
CA LEU A 75 -7.62 -9.94 -8.47
C LEU A 75 -8.61 -11.08 -8.21
N ARG A 76 -8.82 -11.94 -9.22
CA ARG A 76 -9.58 -13.19 -9.12
C ARG A 76 -9.18 -14.11 -10.27
N SER A 77 -9.04 -15.41 -10.04
CA SER A 77 -8.95 -16.40 -11.11
C SER A 77 -9.97 -17.53 -10.92
N ASN A 78 -10.52 -18.02 -12.03
CA ASN A 78 -11.35 -19.22 -12.08
C ASN A 78 -10.57 -20.52 -11.72
N THR A 79 -9.25 -20.40 -11.54
CA THR A 79 -8.30 -21.46 -11.22
C THR A 79 -7.76 -21.39 -9.79
N GLY A 80 -8.25 -20.46 -8.96
CA GLY A 80 -7.89 -20.38 -7.54
C GLY A 80 -6.70 -19.48 -7.19
N TYR A 81 -6.18 -18.67 -8.13
CA TYR A 81 -5.25 -17.60 -7.79
C TYR A 81 -6.05 -16.35 -7.40
N GLU A 82 -6.25 -16.19 -6.09
CA GLU A 82 -6.78 -14.99 -5.48
C GLU A 82 -5.61 -14.17 -4.96
N ALA A 83 -5.54 -12.89 -5.31
CA ALA A 83 -4.86 -11.96 -4.43
C ALA A 83 -5.53 -12.08 -3.06
N SER A 84 -4.79 -12.48 -2.02
CA SER A 84 -5.29 -12.50 -0.66
C SER A 84 -5.59 -11.07 -0.26
N LEU A 85 -6.84 -10.64 -0.47
CA LEU A 85 -7.28 -9.34 -0.03
C LEU A 85 -7.28 -9.32 1.50
N PRO A 86 -6.80 -8.23 2.12
CA PRO A 86 -6.45 -6.95 1.49
C PRO A 86 -5.02 -6.87 0.94
N LEU A 87 -4.86 -6.14 -0.17
CA LEU A 87 -3.55 -5.78 -0.74
C LEU A 87 -3.12 -4.38 -0.28
N PHE A 88 -1.86 -4.24 0.10
CA PHE A 88 -1.25 -2.97 0.50
C PHE A 88 -0.29 -2.47 -0.58
N PHE A 89 -0.34 -1.18 -0.84
CA PHE A 89 0.53 -0.45 -1.75
C PHE A 89 1.24 0.64 -0.94
N ASN A 90 2.56 0.65 -1.03
CA ASN A 90 3.42 1.59 -0.32
C ASN A 90 3.49 2.92 -1.07
N GLU A 91 4.05 3.93 -0.41
CA GLU A 91 4.32 5.22 -1.04
C GLU A 91 5.12 5.05 -2.35
N SER A 92 4.80 5.85 -3.36
CA SER A 92 5.38 5.81 -4.72
C SER A 92 5.01 4.60 -5.58
N ASP A 93 4.30 3.60 -5.04
CA ASP A 93 3.78 2.50 -5.87
C ASP A 93 2.80 3.06 -6.90
N GLU A 94 3.02 2.78 -8.18
CA GLU A 94 2.15 3.21 -9.26
C GLU A 94 1.22 2.07 -9.68
N ILE A 95 -0.09 2.26 -9.50
CA ILE A 95 -1.07 1.19 -9.72
C ILE A 95 -1.69 1.33 -11.11
N GLN A 96 -1.61 0.26 -11.91
CA GLN A 96 -2.26 0.16 -13.20
C GLN A 96 -3.18 -1.06 -13.27
N PHE A 97 -4.43 -0.88 -13.68
CA PHE A 97 -5.35 -1.99 -13.93
C PHE A 97 -5.15 -2.52 -15.35
N VAL A 98 -4.84 -3.81 -15.47
CA VAL A 98 -4.45 -4.47 -16.73
C VAL A 98 -5.45 -5.56 -17.05
N ASP A 99 -5.79 -5.69 -18.33
CA ASP A 99 -6.63 -6.78 -18.85
C ASP A 99 -8.04 -6.83 -18.23
N LEU A 100 -8.87 -5.86 -18.62
CA LEU A 100 -10.33 -5.93 -18.46
C LEU A 100 -10.89 -6.08 -19.87
N SER A 101 -11.28 -7.29 -20.26
CA SER A 101 -11.63 -7.60 -21.65
C SER A 101 -12.66 -6.67 -22.31
N THR A 102 -13.54 -5.99 -21.55
CA THR A 102 -14.56 -5.08 -22.09
C THR A 102 -15.15 -4.07 -21.09
N GLY A 103 -14.62 -3.96 -19.86
CA GLY A 103 -15.40 -3.44 -18.74
C GLY A 103 -14.73 -2.34 -17.93
N GLU A 104 -15.53 -1.38 -17.49
CA GLU A 104 -15.20 -0.47 -16.40
C GLU A 104 -15.10 -1.25 -15.08
N CYS A 105 -14.18 -0.85 -14.20
CA CYS A 105 -14.09 -1.36 -12.84
C CYS A 105 -14.34 -0.24 -11.84
N TYR A 106 -15.01 -0.58 -10.75
CA TYR A 106 -15.07 0.24 -9.56
C TYR A 106 -14.10 -0.33 -8.55
N VAL A 107 -13.21 0.51 -8.04
CA VAL A 107 -12.18 0.12 -7.08
C VAL A 107 -12.28 0.99 -5.84
N SER A 108 -12.12 0.37 -4.68
CA SER A 108 -12.21 1.02 -3.39
C SER A 108 -10.92 0.81 -2.62
N PHE A 109 -10.26 1.90 -2.28
CA PHE A 109 -9.08 1.91 -1.43
C PHE A 109 -9.38 2.60 -0.10
N VAL A 110 -8.70 2.16 0.94
CA VAL A 110 -8.51 2.95 2.16
C VAL A 110 -7.10 3.53 2.14
N GLU A 111 -6.99 4.84 2.25
CA GLU A 111 -5.72 5.55 2.37
C GLU A 111 -5.41 5.76 3.85
N TYR A 112 -4.17 5.43 4.24
CA TYR A 112 -3.63 5.65 5.57
C TYR A 112 -2.47 6.66 5.50
N THR A 113 -2.33 7.50 6.53
CA THR A 113 -1.10 8.27 6.80
C THR A 113 -0.15 7.39 7.59
N VAL A 114 1.11 7.34 7.15
CA VAL A 114 2.22 6.80 7.92
C VAL A 114 2.61 7.81 8.98
N ILE A 115 2.41 7.47 10.26
CA ILE A 115 2.91 8.24 11.39
C ILE A 115 4.33 7.71 11.72
N PRO A 116 5.36 8.58 11.67
CA PRO A 116 6.73 8.21 12.02
C PRO A 116 6.90 7.75 13.47
#